data_AF-A0A4R4VXW7-F1
#
_entry.id   AF-A0A4R4VXW7-F1
#
_cell.length_a   1.000
_cell.length_b   1.000
_cell.length_c   1.000
_cell.angle_alpha   90.00
_cell.angle_beta   90.00
_cell.angle_gamma   90.00
#
_symmetry.space_group_name_H-M   'P 1'
#
loop_
_entity.id
_entity.type
_entity.pdbx_description
1 polymer ?
#
loop_
_entity_poly.entity_id
_entity_poly.type
_entity_poly.pdbx_seq_one_letter_code
_entity_poly.pdbx_strand_id
1 'polypeptide(L)'
;MPVSDVGVLHPVRIRLAQILALGPRTGTQLRRALPDVPYSSLYRHIRWLVDAGVIRVIGERKVRGAVEHTYELDERAVQGAVPDPAGLSAGDHERAVTAFVTGLMAQAHAYLEGDPDDPVAQGLTYTSVHVWVDDEELARLRARLRDLIDPLAHATPGPGRRQITLGVVAIPQPGGADPR
;
A
#
# COMPACT_ATOMS: atom_id res chain seq x y z
N MET A 1 -14.93 21.24 4.11
CA MET A 1 -13.94 21.15 5.21
C MET A 1 -12.86 20.19 4.75
N PRO A 2 -11.57 20.53 4.82
CA PRO A 2 -10.54 19.59 4.44
C PRO A 2 -10.58 18.43 5.44
N VAL A 3 -10.69 17.22 4.91
CA VAL A 3 -10.84 15.98 5.66
C VAL A 3 -9.57 15.80 6.50
N SER A 4 -9.70 15.59 7.81
CA SER A 4 -8.55 15.43 8.69
C SER A 4 -7.74 14.16 8.35
N ASP A 5 -6.48 14.38 7.99
CA ASP A 5 -5.50 13.53 7.29
C ASP A 5 -5.06 12.20 7.93
N VAL A 6 -5.50 11.86 9.14
CA VAL A 6 -4.95 10.69 9.89
C VAL A 6 -5.71 9.39 9.64
N GLY A 7 -6.92 9.47 9.08
CA GLY A 7 -7.77 8.31 8.85
C GLY A 7 -7.17 7.32 7.85
N VAL A 8 -6.54 7.77 6.77
CA VAL A 8 -6.09 6.89 5.67
C VAL A 8 -5.08 5.83 6.14
N LEU A 9 -4.27 6.12 7.16
CA LEU A 9 -3.15 5.30 7.64
C LEU A 9 -3.54 4.03 8.42
N HIS A 10 -4.81 3.62 8.40
CA HIS A 10 -5.21 2.35 9.01
C HIS A 10 -4.76 1.16 8.15
N PRO A 11 -4.21 0.08 8.74
CA PRO A 11 -3.62 -1.04 8.00
C PRO A 11 -4.54 -1.62 6.92
N VAL A 12 -5.83 -1.79 7.24
CA VAL A 12 -6.83 -2.30 6.28
C VAL A 12 -7.09 -1.32 5.14
N ARG A 13 -7.05 0.00 5.39
CA ARG A 13 -7.28 1.03 4.36
C ARG A 13 -6.10 1.15 3.41
N ILE A 14 -4.88 1.06 3.93
CA ILE A 14 -3.66 0.99 3.12
C ILE A 14 -3.72 -0.23 2.20
N ARG A 15 -4.04 -1.42 2.74
CA ARG A 15 -4.17 -2.65 1.95
C ARG A 15 -5.27 -2.56 0.89
N LEU A 16 -6.41 -1.96 1.22
CA LEU A 16 -7.49 -1.71 0.25
C LEU A 16 -7.03 -0.80 -0.90
N ALA A 17 -6.34 0.30 -0.58
CA ALA A 17 -5.81 1.23 -1.59
C ALA A 17 -4.76 0.55 -2.48
N GLN A 18 -3.84 -0.24 -1.91
CA GLN A 18 -2.85 -1.02 -2.66
C GLN A 18 -3.50 -2.01 -3.62
N ILE A 19 -4.56 -2.71 -3.20
CA ILE A 19 -5.28 -3.64 -4.08
C ILE A 19 -5.96 -2.90 -5.23
N LEU A 20 -6.55 -1.74 -4.95
CA LEU A 20 -7.27 -0.92 -5.94
C LEU A 20 -6.33 -0.15 -6.88
N ALA A 21 -5.07 0.08 -6.48
CA ALA A 21 -4.02 0.62 -7.36
C ALA A 21 -3.71 -0.34 -8.53
N LEU A 22 -4.03 -1.62 -8.38
CA LEU A 22 -3.89 -2.65 -9.43
C LEU A 22 -5.11 -2.73 -10.34
N GLY A 23 -5.98 -1.72 -10.27
CA GLY A 23 -7.20 -1.59 -11.03
C GLY A 23 -8.49 -1.94 -10.25
N PRO A 24 -9.66 -1.72 -10.88
CA PRO A 24 -10.94 -1.78 -10.18
C PRO A 24 -11.28 -3.17 -9.62
N ARG A 25 -11.95 -3.21 -8.46
CA ARG A 25 -12.37 -4.45 -7.79
C ARG A 25 -13.77 -4.33 -7.18
N THR A 26 -14.53 -5.42 -7.18
CA THR A 26 -15.80 -5.49 -6.46
C THR A 26 -15.61 -5.71 -4.97
N GLY A 27 -16.61 -5.39 -4.16
CA GLY A 27 -16.59 -5.70 -2.72
C GLY A 27 -16.34 -7.18 -2.41
N THR A 28 -16.82 -8.10 -3.27
CA THR A 28 -16.53 -9.54 -3.14
C THR A 28 -15.07 -9.87 -3.45
N GLN A 29 -14.48 -9.25 -4.48
CA GLN A 29 -13.07 -9.44 -4.82
C GLN A 29 -12.16 -8.90 -3.71
N LEU A 30 -12.48 -7.73 -3.15
CA LEU A 30 -11.77 -7.16 -2.01
C LEU A 30 -11.85 -8.07 -0.77
N ARG A 31 -13.03 -8.65 -0.50
CA ARG A 31 -13.20 -9.63 0.58
C ARG A 31 -12.36 -10.88 0.36
N ARG A 32 -12.26 -11.38 -0.87
CA ARG A 32 -11.42 -12.55 -1.19
C ARG A 32 -9.94 -12.24 -1.05
N ALA A 33 -9.52 -11.01 -1.38
CA ALA A 33 -8.15 -10.56 -1.25
C ALA A 33 -7.72 -10.26 0.21
N LEU A 34 -8.68 -10.06 1.11
CA LEU A 34 -8.47 -9.75 2.52
C LEU A 34 -9.25 -10.76 3.41
N PRO A 35 -8.96 -12.07 3.33
CA PRO A 35 -9.72 -13.09 4.05
C PRO A 35 -9.58 -12.98 5.57
N ASP A 36 -8.51 -12.35 6.05
CA ASP A 36 -8.20 -12.08 7.45
C ASP A 36 -9.02 -10.92 8.05
N VAL A 37 -9.71 -10.12 7.23
CA VAL A 37 -10.49 -8.97 7.69
C VAL A 37 -11.97 -9.35 7.85
N PRO A 38 -12.57 -9.18 9.04
CA PRO A 38 -14.00 -9.44 9.24
C PRO A 38 -14.89 -8.62 8.30
N TYR A 39 -15.98 -9.23 7.83
CA TYR A 39 -16.88 -8.62 6.84
C TYR A 39 -17.36 -7.22 7.24
N SER A 40 -17.84 -7.06 8.48
CA SER A 40 -18.35 -5.78 8.99
C SER A 40 -17.26 -4.69 9.04
N SER A 41 -16.04 -5.07 9.42
CA SER A 41 -14.88 -4.17 9.45
C SER A 41 -14.46 -3.75 8.04
N LEU A 42 -14.35 -4.71 7.12
CA LEU A 42 -13.99 -4.46 5.72
C LEU A 42 -14.91 -3.41 5.09
N TYR A 43 -16.22 -3.60 5.18
CA TYR A 43 -17.19 -2.67 4.61
C TYR A 43 -17.21 -1.31 5.31
N ARG A 44 -16.86 -1.25 6.60
CA ARG A 44 -16.66 0.03 7.31
C ARG A 44 -15.47 0.79 6.74
N HIS A 45 -14.36 0.12 6.44
CA HIS A 45 -13.20 0.75 5.82
C HIS A 45 -13.45 1.18 4.37
N ILE A 46 -14.15 0.35 3.59
CA ILE A 46 -14.56 0.71 2.21
C ILE A 46 -15.44 1.96 2.24
N ARG A 47 -16.47 1.99 3.09
CA ARG A 47 -17.35 3.16 3.24
C ARG A 47 -16.55 4.41 3.59
N TRP A 48 -15.66 4.31 4.57
CA TRP A 48 -14.81 5.43 4.96
C TRP A 48 -13.97 5.95 3.78
N LEU A 49 -13.37 5.07 2.99
CA LEU A 49 -12.55 5.46 1.83
C LEU A 49 -13.38 6.13 0.73
N VAL A 50 -14.63 5.69 0.55
CA VAL A 50 -15.59 6.34 -0.37
C VAL A 50 -15.97 7.72 0.14
N ASP A 51 -16.34 7.84 1.41
CA ASP A 51 -16.73 9.10 2.04
C ASP A 51 -15.58 10.12 2.03
N ALA A 52 -14.34 9.63 2.17
CA ALA A 52 -13.12 10.43 2.10
C ALA A 52 -12.67 10.74 0.66
N GLY A 53 -13.35 10.21 -0.36
CA GLY A 53 -13.01 10.42 -1.77
C GLY A 53 -11.75 9.70 -2.26
N VAL A 54 -11.14 8.83 -1.44
CA VAL A 54 -9.93 8.08 -1.80
C VAL A 54 -10.23 7.00 -2.85
N ILE A 55 -11.43 6.41 -2.77
CA ILE A 55 -11.92 5.44 -3.75
C ILE A 55 -13.32 5.87 -4.21
N ARG A 56 -13.69 5.49 -5.42
CA ARG A 56 -14.99 5.82 -6.01
C ARG A 56 -15.69 4.59 -6.56
N VAL A 57 -17.02 4.62 -6.58
CA VAL A 57 -17.83 3.60 -7.24
C VAL A 57 -17.89 3.91 -8.73
N ILE A 58 -17.41 2.98 -9.56
CA ILE A 58 -17.40 3.14 -11.03
C ILE A 58 -18.44 2.26 -11.74
N GLY A 59 -19.14 1.41 -11.00
CA GLY A 59 -20.17 0.55 -11.55
C GLY A 59 -20.92 -0.22 -10.48
N GLU A 60 -22.13 -0.64 -10.83
CA GLU A 60 -23.01 -1.40 -9.95
C GLU A 60 -23.68 -2.52 -10.72
N ARG A 61 -23.86 -3.67 -10.08
CA ARG A 61 -24.66 -4.78 -10.64
C ARG A 61 -25.51 -5.44 -9.56
N LYS A 62 -26.66 -6.00 -9.97
CA LYS A 62 -27.48 -6.82 -9.07
C LYS A 62 -26.94 -8.26 -9.03
N VAL A 63 -26.69 -8.77 -7.83
CA VAL A 63 -26.28 -10.16 -7.58
C VAL A 63 -27.20 -10.73 -6.51
N ARG A 64 -28.04 -11.71 -6.89
CA ARG A 64 -28.96 -12.41 -5.97
C ARG A 64 -29.79 -11.46 -5.07
N GLY A 65 -30.29 -10.37 -5.65
CA GLY A 65 -31.12 -9.38 -4.95
C GLY A 65 -30.37 -8.27 -4.21
N ALA A 66 -29.05 -8.38 -4.04
CA ALA A 66 -28.20 -7.32 -3.48
C ALA A 66 -27.48 -6.52 -4.58
N VAL A 67 -27.19 -5.25 -4.33
CA VAL A 67 -26.34 -4.42 -5.21
C VAL A 67 -24.88 -4.66 -4.84
N GLU A 68 -24.07 -5.02 -5.84
CA GLU A 68 -22.62 -5.12 -5.73
C GLU A 68 -21.98 -3.94 -6.48
N HIS A 69 -21.18 -3.15 -5.77
CA HIS A 69 -20.41 -2.05 -6.33
C HIS A 69 -19.02 -2.51 -6.78
N THR A 70 -18.54 -1.90 -7.87
CA THR A 70 -17.15 -1.94 -8.31
C THR A 70 -16.46 -0.64 -7.88
N TYR A 71 -15.37 -0.78 -7.15
CA TYR A 71 -14.59 0.32 -6.63
C TYR A 71 -13.32 0.52 -7.45
N GLU A 72 -12.89 1.76 -7.59
CA GLU A 72 -11.62 2.16 -8.19
C GLU A 72 -10.93 3.15 -7.27
N LEU A 73 -9.59 3.13 -7.27
CA LEU A 73 -8.79 4.14 -6.60
C LEU A 73 -8.89 5.46 -7.36
N ASP A 74 -9.17 6.56 -6.67
CA ASP A 74 -9.07 7.88 -7.29
C ASP A 74 -7.61 8.33 -7.21
N GLU A 75 -6.87 8.20 -8.32
CA GLU A 75 -5.43 8.51 -8.39
C GLU A 75 -5.12 9.97 -8.00
N ARG A 76 -6.05 10.90 -8.24
CA ARG A 76 -5.92 12.30 -7.83
C ARG A 76 -6.16 12.48 -6.33
N ALA A 77 -7.08 11.70 -5.78
CA ALA A 77 -7.28 11.66 -4.34
C ALA A 77 -6.13 10.97 -3.61
N VAL A 78 -5.45 9.97 -4.20
CA VAL A 78 -4.27 9.35 -3.58
C VAL A 78 -3.08 10.31 -3.53
N GLN A 79 -2.90 11.15 -4.55
CA GLN A 79 -1.94 12.25 -4.50
C GLN A 79 -2.31 13.35 -3.48
N GLY A 80 -3.57 13.44 -3.05
CA GLY A 80 -4.07 14.41 -2.06
C GLY A 80 -4.46 13.84 -0.68
N ALA A 81 -4.50 12.51 -0.52
CA ALA A 81 -4.94 11.79 0.68
C ALA A 81 -3.82 10.96 1.30
N VAL A 82 -2.70 10.80 0.61
CA VAL A 82 -1.41 10.63 1.29
C VAL A 82 -1.07 12.04 1.78
N PRO A 83 -1.14 12.33 3.09
CA PRO A 83 -0.76 13.64 3.59
C PRO A 83 0.64 13.97 3.08
N ASP A 84 0.85 15.23 2.69
CA ASP A 84 2.20 15.72 2.42
C ASP A 84 3.10 15.25 3.58
N PRO A 85 4.12 14.42 3.32
CA PRO A 85 5.00 13.93 4.38
C PRO A 85 5.59 15.07 5.21
N ALA A 86 5.70 16.28 4.64
CA ALA A 86 6.14 17.48 5.33
C ALA A 86 5.13 18.05 6.35
N GLY A 87 3.84 17.74 6.21
CA GLY A 87 2.76 18.16 7.12
C GLY A 87 2.46 17.18 8.27
N LEU A 88 3.07 15.99 8.26
CA LEU A 88 2.85 14.96 9.27
C LEU A 88 3.69 15.22 10.54
N SER A 89 3.08 15.02 11.71
CA SER A 89 3.84 15.02 12.96
C SER A 89 4.72 13.77 13.07
N ALA A 90 5.74 13.80 13.93
CA ALA A 90 6.56 12.62 14.21
C ALA A 90 5.72 11.40 14.64
N GLY A 91 4.67 11.63 15.44
CA GLY A 91 3.75 10.57 15.86
C GLY A 91 2.85 10.05 14.74
N ASP A 92 2.53 10.86 13.73
CA ASP A 92 1.83 10.39 12.54
C ASP A 92 2.73 9.51 11.67
N HIS A 93 3.99 9.93 11.48
CA HIS A 93 5.00 9.13 10.80
C HIS A 93 5.23 7.79 11.50
N GLU A 94 5.32 7.79 12.82
CA GLU A 94 5.44 6.56 13.62
C GLU A 94 4.25 5.63 13.34
N ARG A 95 3.01 6.13 13.46
CA ARG A 95 1.80 5.34 13.19
C ARG A 95 1.77 4.81 11.75
N ALA A 96 2.15 5.63 10.78
CA ALA A 96 2.20 5.25 9.37
C ALA A 96 3.20 4.11 9.14
N VAL A 97 4.42 4.26 9.65
CA VAL A 97 5.49 3.25 9.53
C VAL A 97 5.08 1.97 10.24
N THR A 98 4.53 2.04 11.45
CA THR A 98 4.03 0.86 12.17
C THR A 98 2.96 0.15 11.36
N ALA A 99 1.94 0.86 10.88
CA ALA A 99 0.87 0.27 10.08
C ALA A 99 1.39 -0.38 8.79
N PHE A 100 2.33 0.28 8.12
CA PHE A 100 2.96 -0.23 6.91
C PHE A 100 3.75 -1.51 7.17
N VAL A 101 4.64 -1.52 8.17
CA VAL A 101 5.47 -2.68 8.52
C VAL A 101 4.61 -3.84 9.02
N THR A 102 3.60 -3.59 9.86
CA THR A 102 2.65 -4.63 10.28
C THR A 102 1.89 -5.23 9.11
N GLY A 103 1.49 -4.41 8.13
CA GLY A 103 0.88 -4.88 6.89
C GLY A 103 1.81 -5.80 6.08
N LEU A 104 3.07 -5.40 5.91
CA LEU A 104 4.08 -6.21 5.22
C LEU A 104 4.34 -7.54 5.94
N MET A 105 4.43 -7.52 7.27
CA MET A 105 4.57 -8.72 8.10
C MET A 105 3.39 -9.67 7.94
N ALA A 106 2.15 -9.16 7.95
CA ALA A 106 0.96 -9.97 7.74
C ALA A 106 0.93 -10.63 6.35
N GLN A 107 1.35 -9.91 5.31
CA GLN A 107 1.46 -10.45 3.95
C GLN A 107 2.54 -11.53 3.84
N ALA A 108 3.71 -11.31 4.43
CA ALA A 108 4.78 -12.31 4.48
C ALA A 108 4.34 -13.57 5.23
N HIS A 109 3.64 -13.42 6.35
CA HIS A 109 3.12 -14.55 7.12
C HIS A 109 2.10 -15.36 6.30
N ALA A 110 1.11 -14.69 5.71
CA ALA A 110 0.10 -15.35 4.87
C ALA A 110 0.71 -16.08 3.66
N TYR A 111 1.79 -15.54 3.08
CA TYR A 111 2.53 -16.23 2.02
C TYR A 111 3.20 -17.51 2.52
N LEU A 112 3.86 -17.46 3.68
CA LEU A 112 4.58 -18.60 4.25
C LEU A 112 3.65 -19.68 4.83
N GLU A 113 2.47 -19.31 5.35
CA GLU A 113 1.42 -20.26 5.76
C GLU A 113 0.91 -21.11 4.59
N GLY A 114 1.06 -20.61 3.35
CA GLY A 114 0.72 -21.34 2.13
C GLY A 114 1.69 -22.47 1.76
N ASP A 115 2.70 -22.74 2.60
CA ASP A 115 3.77 -23.73 2.40
C ASP A 115 4.39 -23.71 0.99
N PRO A 116 5.01 -22.57 0.59
CA PRO A 116 5.57 -22.43 -0.75
C PRO A 116 6.79 -23.36 -0.98
N ASP A 117 6.74 -24.15 -2.06
CA ASP A 117 7.79 -25.12 -2.41
C ASP A 117 9.20 -24.53 -2.61
N ASP A 118 9.31 -23.27 -3.07
CA ASP A 118 10.60 -22.57 -3.25
C ASP A 118 10.43 -21.04 -3.12
N PRO A 119 10.48 -20.48 -1.91
CA PRO A 119 10.23 -19.05 -1.67
C PRO A 119 11.15 -18.10 -2.44
N VAL A 120 12.40 -18.50 -2.63
CA VAL A 120 13.44 -17.66 -3.24
C VAL A 120 13.25 -17.58 -4.74
N ALA A 121 13.06 -18.72 -5.42
CA ALA A 121 12.71 -18.72 -6.84
C ALA A 121 11.37 -18.01 -7.10
N GLN A 122 10.52 -17.96 -6.08
CA GLN A 122 9.22 -17.30 -6.08
C GLN A 122 9.29 -15.78 -5.81
N GLY A 123 10.48 -15.23 -5.53
CA GLY A 123 10.73 -13.80 -5.41
C GLY A 123 10.74 -13.26 -3.99
N LEU A 124 10.70 -14.11 -2.96
CA LEU A 124 10.92 -13.67 -1.57
C LEU A 124 12.36 -13.22 -1.41
N THR A 125 12.56 -11.94 -1.10
CA THR A 125 13.87 -11.38 -0.80
C THR A 125 13.79 -10.54 0.48
N TYR A 126 14.91 -10.48 1.20
CA TYR A 126 15.08 -9.61 2.36
C TYR A 126 16.53 -9.12 2.32
N THR A 127 16.71 -7.81 2.18
CA THR A 127 18.04 -7.21 2.04
C THR A 127 18.05 -5.88 2.77
N SER A 128 19.09 -5.67 3.57
CA SER A 128 19.36 -4.40 4.23
C SER A 128 20.76 -3.94 3.81
N VAL A 129 20.88 -2.67 3.48
CA VAL A 129 22.16 -2.04 3.13
C VAL A 129 22.28 -0.72 3.88
N HIS A 130 23.47 -0.46 4.42
CA HIS A 130 23.81 0.82 5.02
C HIS A 130 24.62 1.62 4.02
N VAL A 131 24.17 2.84 3.71
CA VAL A 131 24.82 3.72 2.76
C VAL A 131 25.00 5.10 3.37
N TRP A 132 26.14 5.72 3.10
CA TRP A 132 26.35 7.14 3.35
C TRP A 132 25.91 7.89 2.09
N VAL A 133 25.02 8.86 2.25
CA VAL A 133 24.52 9.69 1.15
C VAL A 133 24.35 11.12 1.65
N ASP A 134 24.64 12.10 0.80
CA ASP A 134 24.18 13.47 0.98
C ASP A 134 22.73 13.67 0.47
N ASP A 135 22.19 14.88 0.62
CA ASP A 135 20.81 15.19 0.21
C ASP A 135 20.59 15.05 -1.31
N GLU A 136 21.60 15.37 -2.13
CA GLU A 136 21.53 15.26 -3.59
C GLU A 136 21.57 13.80 -4.03
N GLU A 137 22.45 13.00 -3.43
CA GLU A 137 22.54 11.55 -3.61
C GLU A 137 21.26 10.85 -3.17
N LEU A 138 20.68 11.25 -2.04
CA LEU A 138 19.40 10.71 -1.57
C LEU A 138 18.23 11.06 -2.51
N ALA A 139 18.17 12.30 -3.00
CA ALA A 139 17.17 12.71 -3.99
C ALA A 139 17.32 11.94 -5.31
N ARG A 140 18.56 11.77 -5.81
CA ARG A 140 18.87 10.97 -7.01
C ARG A 140 18.50 9.50 -6.83
N LEU A 141 18.81 8.90 -5.68
CA LEU A 141 18.43 7.52 -5.36
C LEU A 141 16.90 7.34 -5.41
N ARG A 142 16.14 8.24 -4.78
CA ARG A 142 14.67 8.22 -4.79
C ARG A 142 14.09 8.34 -6.20
N ALA A 143 14.63 9.26 -7.01
CA ALA A 143 14.21 9.42 -8.40
C ALA A 143 14.47 8.16 -9.23
N ARG A 144 15.69 7.61 -9.14
CA ARG A 144 16.08 6.39 -9.89
C ARG A 144 15.27 5.15 -9.50
N LEU A 145 14.93 5.01 -8.21
CA LEU A 145 14.04 3.94 -7.75
C LEU A 145 12.63 4.10 -8.33
N ARG A 146 12.10 5.33 -8.37
CA ARG A 146 10.79 5.61 -8.96
C ARG A 146 10.78 5.28 -10.45
N ASP A 147 11.76 5.76 -11.21
CA ASP A 147 11.86 5.50 -12.65
C ASP A 147 11.96 3.99 -12.97
N LEU A 148 12.56 3.21 -12.08
CA LEU A 148 12.64 1.76 -12.21
C LEU A 148 11.31 1.06 -11.89
N ILE A 149 10.58 1.53 -10.89
CA ILE A 149 9.37 0.87 -10.35
C ILE A 149 8.12 1.27 -11.13
N ASP A 150 7.97 2.54 -11.51
CA ASP A 150 6.75 3.07 -12.15
C ASP A 150 6.30 2.23 -13.36
N PRO A 151 7.17 1.83 -14.31
CA PRO A 151 6.76 0.98 -15.43
C PRO A 151 6.23 -0.39 -15.01
N LEU A 152 6.74 -0.95 -13.90
CA LEU A 152 6.33 -2.25 -13.36
C LEU A 152 5.01 -2.14 -12.59
N ALA A 153 4.79 -1.04 -11.87
CA ALA A 153 3.55 -0.78 -11.15
C ALA A 153 2.34 -0.67 -12.08
N HIS A 154 2.56 -0.17 -13.31
CA HIS A 154 1.52 -0.04 -14.33
C HIS A 154 1.46 -1.22 -15.32
N ALA A 155 2.26 -2.28 -15.10
CA ALA A 155 2.29 -3.43 -15.98
C ALA A 155 1.02 -4.29 -15.82
N THR A 156 0.49 -4.79 -16.93
CA THR A 156 -0.66 -5.71 -16.90
C THR A 156 -0.26 -7.13 -16.53
N PRO A 157 -1.12 -7.86 -15.78
CA PRO A 157 -0.96 -9.29 -15.53
C PRO A 157 -0.85 -10.09 -16.84
N GLY A 158 -0.06 -11.17 -16.86
CA GLY A 158 0.10 -12.01 -18.05
C GLY A 158 0.86 -13.31 -17.79
N PRO A 159 0.95 -14.21 -18.79
CA PRO A 159 1.66 -15.49 -18.65
C PRO A 159 3.10 -15.30 -18.18
N GLY A 160 3.52 -16.06 -17.16
CA GLY A 160 4.86 -15.98 -16.57
C GLY A 160 5.09 -14.76 -15.67
N ARG A 161 4.13 -13.84 -15.54
CA ARG A 161 4.22 -12.72 -14.60
C ARG A 161 3.69 -13.09 -13.23
N ARG A 162 4.37 -12.60 -12.21
CA ARG A 162 4.01 -12.76 -10.81
C ARG A 162 3.87 -11.41 -10.17
N GLN A 163 2.83 -11.24 -9.36
CA GLN A 163 2.68 -10.07 -8.53
C GLN A 163 3.52 -10.24 -7.26
N ILE A 164 4.33 -9.22 -6.95
CA ILE A 164 5.07 -9.13 -5.70
C ILE A 164 4.70 -7.83 -4.98
N THR A 165 4.79 -7.82 -3.66
CA THR A 165 4.70 -6.58 -2.88
C THR A 165 6.11 -6.14 -2.53
N LEU A 166 6.50 -4.93 -2.94
CA LEU A 166 7.77 -4.33 -2.58
C LEU A 166 7.53 -3.25 -1.52
N GLY A 167 8.10 -3.43 -0.33
CA GLY A 167 8.12 -2.41 0.71
C GLY A 167 9.53 -1.85 0.88
N VAL A 168 9.68 -0.53 0.77
CA VAL A 168 10.95 0.17 1.00
C VAL A 168 10.75 1.13 2.16
N VAL A 169 11.52 0.96 3.23
CA VAL A 169 11.56 1.90 4.36
C VAL A 169 12.99 2.39 4.48
N ALA A 170 13.21 3.70 4.31
CA ALA A 170 14.49 4.34 4.56
C ALA A 170 14.49 4.92 5.97
N ILE A 171 15.38 4.44 6.83
CA ILE A 171 15.47 4.85 8.24
C ILE A 171 16.79 5.58 8.45
N PRO A 172 16.78 6.88 8.80
CA PRO A 172 18.02 7.58 9.14
C PRO A 172 18.64 6.99 10.40
N GLN A 173 19.97 6.91 10.45
CA GLN A 173 20.67 6.47 11.67
C GLN A 173 20.63 7.58 12.73
N PRO A 174 20.47 7.24 14.02
CA PRO A 174 20.64 8.21 15.10
C PRO A 174 22.07 8.75 15.11
N GLY A 175 22.22 10.08 15.20
CA GLY A 175 23.54 10.73 15.29
C GLY A 175 24.26 10.83 13.94
N GLY A 176 23.65 11.53 12.98
CA GLY A 176 24.25 11.83 11.67
C GLY A 176 25.71 12.27 11.82
N ALA A 177 26.57 11.73 10.96
CA ALA A 177 28.03 11.79 11.04
C ALA A 177 28.52 13.09 11.68
N ASP A 178 29.04 13.02 12.91
CA ASP A 178 29.88 14.07 13.46
C ASP A 178 31.12 14.15 12.54
N PRO A 179 31.29 15.22 11.75
CA PRO A 179 32.46 15.34 10.88
C PRO A 179 33.64 15.69 11.77
N ARG A 180 34.35 14.67 12.25
CA ARG A 180 35.71 14.83 12.79
C ARG A 180 36.75 14.49 11.74
#